data_AF-A0A7C6Z1B5-F1
#
_entry.id   AF-A0A7C6Z1B5-F1
#
_cell.length_a   1.000
_cell.length_b   1.000
_cell.length_c   1.000
_cell.angle_alpha   90.00
_cell.angle_beta   90.00
_cell.angle_gamma   90.00
#
_symmetry.space_group_name_H-M   'P 1'
#
loop_
_entity.id
_entity.type
_entity.pdbx_description
1 polymer ?
#
loop_
_entity_poly.entity_id
_entity_poly.type
_entity_poly.pdbx_seq_one_letter_code
_entity_poly.pdbx_strand_id
1 'polypeptide(L)'
;MEDYLEMIYRNNLQEGYTRINVLSELLNVRPSSTTKMVQKLTDMGLLDYKRYGIILLTDEGKKIGKFLLERHIIIERFLRTIDVNENILAQTELIEHNISRDTLNCIDILNNFFERYPEMLEKFIDYKNKKKKEDTTQDY
;
A
#
# COMPACT_ATOMS: atom_id res chain seq x y z
N MET A 1 -8.39 -4.46 8.00
CA MET A 1 -7.79 -4.14 9.33
C MET A 1 -6.44 -3.48 9.10
N GLU A 2 -5.61 -4.12 8.28
CA GLU A 2 -4.36 -3.55 7.78
C GLU A 2 -4.59 -2.16 7.18
N ASP A 3 -5.54 -1.99 6.26
CA ASP A 3 -5.88 -0.72 5.61
C ASP A 3 -6.29 0.38 6.61
N TYR A 4 -6.96 0.00 7.70
CA TYR A 4 -7.27 0.95 8.77
C TYR A 4 -6.01 1.42 9.48
N LEU A 5 -5.13 0.50 9.87
CA LEU A 5 -3.91 0.83 10.59
C LEU A 5 -2.91 1.60 9.71
N GLU A 6 -2.83 1.22 8.44
CA GLU A 6 -2.06 1.91 7.43
C GLU A 6 -2.59 3.32 7.17
N MET A 7 -3.90 3.50 6.97
CA MET A 7 -4.49 4.81 6.74
C MET A 7 -4.34 5.73 7.96
N ILE A 8 -4.51 5.19 9.16
CA ILE A 8 -4.22 5.93 10.41
C ILE A 8 -2.75 6.35 10.43
N TYR A 9 -1.81 5.46 10.09
CA TYR A 9 -0.38 5.79 10.04
C TYR A 9 -0.07 6.88 9.01
N ARG A 10 -0.58 6.75 7.79
CA ARG A 10 -0.45 7.77 6.73
C ARG A 10 -0.95 9.15 7.19
N ASN A 11 -2.13 9.20 7.80
CA ASN A 11 -2.71 10.45 8.29
C ASN A 11 -1.98 11.00 9.53
N ASN A 12 -1.52 10.13 10.42
CA ASN A 12 -0.75 10.52 11.61
C ASN A 12 0.58 11.19 11.26
N LEU A 13 1.24 10.79 10.17
CA LEU A 13 2.47 11.43 9.69
C LEU A 13 2.29 12.90 9.30
N GLN A 14 1.07 13.31 8.93
CA GLN A 14 0.76 14.69 8.55
C GLN A 14 0.22 15.50 9.73
N GLU A 15 -0.74 14.94 10.47
CA GLU A 15 -1.53 15.69 11.47
C GLU A 15 -1.18 15.36 12.92
N GLY A 16 -0.39 14.31 13.17
CA GLY A 16 -0.04 13.81 14.51
C GLY A 16 -1.14 13.01 15.21
N TYR A 17 -2.36 12.98 14.67
CA TYR A 17 -3.51 12.20 15.14
C TYR A 17 -4.51 11.97 14.00
N THR A 18 -5.44 11.04 14.18
CA THR A 18 -6.52 10.78 13.21
C THR A 18 -7.88 10.92 13.88
N ARG A 19 -8.86 11.49 13.18
CA ARG A 19 -10.26 11.55 13.67
C ARG A 19 -11.09 10.45 13.04
N ILE A 20 -12.08 9.94 13.78
CA ILE A 20 -12.96 8.87 13.29
C ILE A 20 -13.69 9.23 11.98
N ASN A 21 -14.17 10.46 11.85
CA ASN A 21 -14.88 10.91 10.65
C ASN A 21 -13.95 10.99 9.43
N VAL A 22 -12.75 11.54 9.62
CA VAL A 22 -11.71 11.61 8.59
C VAL A 22 -11.34 10.19 8.15
N LEU A 23 -11.14 9.27 9.10
CA LEU A 23 -10.81 7.89 8.77
C LEU A 23 -11.93 7.18 7.99
N SER A 24 -13.20 7.40 8.36
CA SER A 24 -14.32 6.83 7.60
C SER A 24 -14.42 7.38 6.17
N GLU A 25 -14.12 8.66 5.98
CA GLU A 25 -14.11 9.30 4.66
C GLU A 25 -12.96 8.77 3.80
N LEU A 26 -11.74 8.72 4.35
CA LEU A 26 -10.55 8.24 3.65
C LEU A 26 -10.68 6.78 3.19
N LEU A 27 -11.34 5.94 3.99
CA LEU A 27 -11.55 4.52 3.68
C LEU A 27 -12.88 4.25 2.96
N ASN A 28 -13.70 5.27 2.69
CA ASN A 28 -15.02 5.14 2.07
C ASN A 28 -15.93 4.10 2.76
N VAL A 29 -16.02 4.17 4.09
CA VAL A 29 -16.74 3.23 4.96
C VAL A 29 -17.65 3.98 5.92
N ARG A 30 -18.66 3.29 6.48
CA ARG A 30 -19.58 3.90 7.44
C ARG A 30 -18.85 4.23 8.77
N PRO A 31 -19.13 5.39 9.41
CA PRO A 31 -18.53 5.74 10.71
C PRO A 31 -18.74 4.69 11.80
N SER A 32 -19.88 4.00 11.79
CA SER A 32 -20.17 2.91 12.74
C SER A 32 -19.28 1.69 12.51
N SER A 33 -18.96 1.35 11.27
CA SER A 33 -17.99 0.29 10.93
C SER A 33 -16.58 0.69 11.34
N THR A 34 -16.20 1.95 11.09
CA THR A 34 -14.91 2.50 11.51
C THR A 34 -14.73 2.45 13.02
N THR A 35 -15.75 2.85 13.78
CA THR A 35 -15.71 2.81 15.24
C THR A 35 -15.47 1.39 15.76
N LYS A 36 -16.17 0.39 15.19
CA LYS A 36 -15.96 -1.02 15.57
C LYS A 36 -14.54 -1.50 15.28
N MET A 37 -13.97 -1.14 14.13
CA MET A 37 -12.60 -1.53 13.79
C MET A 37 -11.56 -0.83 14.68
N VAL A 38 -11.74 0.46 14.94
CA VAL A 38 -10.86 1.24 15.85
C VAL A 38 -10.90 0.68 17.26
N GLN A 39 -12.08 0.29 17.76
CA GLN A 39 -12.19 -0.36 19.07
C GLN A 39 -11.42 -1.69 19.08
N LYS A 40 -11.59 -2.53 18.05
CA LYS A 40 -10.85 -3.79 17.94
C LYS A 40 -9.33 -3.59 17.93
N LEU A 41 -8.85 -2.59 17.18
CA LEU A 41 -7.43 -2.25 17.13
C LEU A 41 -6.91 -1.66 18.46
N THR A 42 -7.77 -0.96 19.21
CA THR A 42 -7.48 -0.47 20.57
C THR A 42 -7.37 -1.65 21.55
N ASP A 43 -8.29 -2.62 21.47
CA ASP A 43 -8.26 -3.83 22.30
C ASP A 43 -7.02 -4.69 22.02
N MET A 44 -6.47 -4.61 20.80
CA MET A 44 -5.19 -5.23 20.42
C MET A 44 -3.95 -4.43 20.84
N GLY A 45 -4.12 -3.28 21.50
CA GLY A 45 -3.01 -2.42 21.96
C GLY A 45 -2.30 -1.65 20.83
N LEU A 46 -2.89 -1.56 19.64
CA LEU A 46 -2.30 -0.89 18.48
C LEU A 46 -2.70 0.59 18.40
N LEU A 47 -3.85 0.94 18.97
CA LEU A 47 -4.38 2.30 19.01
C LEU A 47 -4.72 2.73 20.43
N ASP A 48 -4.77 4.04 20.62
CA ASP A 48 -5.30 4.69 21.80
C ASP A 48 -6.46 5.60 21.38
N TYR A 49 -7.69 5.15 21.65
CA TYR A 49 -8.91 5.87 21.29
C TYR A 49 -9.33 6.81 22.42
N LYS A 50 -9.26 8.12 22.15
CA LYS A 50 -9.56 9.19 23.10
C LYS A 50 -10.97 9.75 22.91
N ARG A 51 -11.40 10.54 23.90
CA ARG A 51 -12.63 11.34 23.82
C ARG A 51 -12.62 12.22 22.57
N TYR A 52 -13.82 12.58 22.10
CA TYR A 52 -14.05 13.35 20.87
C TYR A 52 -13.61 12.65 19.57
N GLY A 53 -13.40 11.33 19.59
CA GLY A 53 -13.14 10.55 18.39
C GLY A 53 -11.71 10.67 17.86
N ILE A 54 -10.76 11.05 18.73
CA ILE A 54 -9.32 11.14 18.41
C ILE A 54 -8.69 9.75 18.53
N ILE A 55 -7.90 9.39 17.53
CA ILE A 55 -7.20 8.12 17.40
C ILE A 55 -5.70 8.41 17.37
N LEU A 56 -4.95 7.79 18.27
CA LEU A 56 -3.49 7.85 18.32
C LEU A 56 -2.92 6.45 18.11
N LEU A 57 -1.78 6.36 17.44
CA LEU A 57 -1.04 5.11 17.35
C LEU A 57 -0.20 4.90 18.61
N THR A 58 -0.25 3.69 19.15
CA THR A 58 0.76 3.23 20.10
C THR A 58 2.08 2.99 19.36
N ASP A 59 3.17 2.78 20.09
CA ASP A 59 4.45 2.48 19.44
C ASP A 59 4.42 1.18 18.64
N GLU A 60 3.63 0.19 19.08
CA GLU A 60 3.42 -1.05 18.33
C GLU A 60 2.56 -0.81 17.08
N GLY A 61 1.48 -0.02 17.21
CA GLY A 61 0.69 0.41 16.06
C GLY A 61 1.51 1.15 15.01
N LYS A 62 2.44 2.02 15.43
CA LYS A 62 3.36 2.72 14.51
C LYS A 62 4.25 1.75 13.75
N LYS A 63 4.83 0.74 14.41
CA LYS A 63 5.70 -0.24 13.73
C LYS A 63 4.94 -1.01 12.65
N ILE A 64 3.74 -1.49 12.98
CA ILE A 64 2.93 -2.24 12.02
C ILE A 64 2.43 -1.31 10.91
N GLY A 65 1.90 -0.13 11.24
CA GLY A 65 1.45 0.86 10.26
C GLY A 65 2.56 1.29 9.30
N LYS A 66 3.79 1.48 9.80
CA LYS A 66 4.97 1.73 8.97
C LYS A 66 5.25 0.59 8.00
N PHE A 67 5.26 -0.64 8.48
CA PHE A 67 5.47 -1.82 7.64
C PHE A 67 4.40 -1.94 6.54
N LEU A 68 3.13 -1.69 6.87
CA LEU A 68 2.03 -1.72 5.90
C LEU A 68 2.23 -0.66 4.81
N LEU A 69 2.58 0.57 5.19
CA LEU A 69 2.89 1.63 4.23
C LEU A 69 4.12 1.30 3.36
N GLU A 70 5.18 0.75 3.96
CA GLU A 70 6.38 0.31 3.22
C GLU A 70 6.01 -0.77 2.19
N ARG A 71 5.20 -1.76 2.58
CA ARG A 71 4.70 -2.80 1.68
C ARG A 71 3.94 -2.20 0.50
N HIS A 72 3.03 -1.26 0.75
CA HIS A 72 2.30 -0.56 -0.30
C HIS A 72 3.24 0.13 -1.29
N ILE A 73 4.21 0.90 -0.77
CA ILE A 73 5.17 1.65 -1.60
C ILE A 73 6.01 0.71 -2.46
N ILE A 74 6.48 -0.42 -1.91
CA ILE A 74 7.28 -1.40 -2.64
C ILE A 74 6.48 -1.99 -3.81
N ILE A 75 5.22 -2.36 -3.57
CA ILE A 75 4.36 -2.95 -4.60
C ILE A 75 3.95 -1.91 -5.64
N GLU A 76 3.56 -0.72 -5.23
CA GLU A 76 3.25 0.37 -6.16
C GLU A 76 4.46 0.68 -7.04
N ARG A 77 5.65 0.82 -6.44
CA ARG A 77 6.91 1.04 -7.15
C ARG A 77 7.17 -0.06 -8.18
N PHE A 78 7.00 -1.31 -7.78
CA PHE A 78 7.16 -2.44 -8.69
C PHE A 78 6.21 -2.37 -9.89
N LEU A 79 4.92 -2.12 -9.65
CA LEU A 79 3.94 -1.98 -10.71
C LEU A 79 4.29 -0.85 -11.68
N ARG A 80 4.77 0.29 -11.16
CA ARG A 80 5.28 1.40 -12.00
C ARG A 80 6.50 0.97 -12.81
N THR A 81 7.45 0.27 -12.19
CA THR A 81 8.68 -0.20 -12.84
C THR A 81 8.38 -1.14 -14.01
N ILE A 82 7.40 -2.03 -13.88
CA ILE A 82 6.98 -2.90 -14.99
C ILE A 82 5.99 -2.23 -15.96
N ASP A 83 5.79 -0.92 -15.84
CA ASP A 83 4.95 -0.09 -16.69
C ASP A 83 3.47 -0.55 -16.70
N VAL A 84 2.93 -0.77 -15.49
CA VAL A 84 1.49 -0.90 -15.24
C VAL A 84 0.96 0.49 -14.87
N ASN A 85 0.20 1.10 -15.77
CA ASN A 85 -0.32 2.46 -15.60
C ASN A 85 -1.80 2.51 -15.23
N GLU A 86 -2.59 1.53 -15.68
CA GLU A 86 -4.04 1.50 -15.42
C GLU A 86 -4.34 0.98 -14.01
N ASN A 87 -5.18 1.72 -13.27
CA ASN A 87 -5.69 1.33 -11.96
C ASN A 87 -4.61 0.95 -10.94
N ILE A 88 -3.44 1.61 -10.99
CA ILE A 88 -2.28 1.18 -10.20
C ILE A 88 -2.58 1.07 -8.70
N LEU A 89 -3.31 2.04 -8.14
CA LEU A 89 -3.69 2.01 -6.72
C LEU A 89 -4.50 0.76 -6.38
N ALA A 90 -5.53 0.45 -7.17
CA ALA A 90 -6.37 -0.73 -6.96
C ALA A 90 -5.57 -2.03 -7.15
N GLN A 91 -4.63 -2.07 -8.10
CA GLN A 91 -3.76 -3.24 -8.30
C GLN A 91 -2.79 -3.43 -7.11
N THR A 92 -2.23 -2.34 -6.57
CA THR A 92 -1.39 -2.38 -5.38
C THR A 92 -2.16 -2.97 -4.20
N GLU A 93 -3.37 -2.46 -3.92
CA GLU A 93 -4.24 -2.94 -2.84
C GLU A 93 -4.57 -4.45 -3.00
N LEU A 94 -4.87 -4.91 -4.21
CA LEU A 94 -5.14 -6.34 -4.46
C LEU A 94 -3.94 -7.24 -4.16
N ILE A 95 -2.73 -6.78 -4.48
CA ILE A 95 -1.50 -7.57 -4.35
C ILE A 95 -0.99 -7.54 -2.90
N GLU A 96 -0.95 -6.38 -2.26
CA GLU A 96 -0.24 -6.20 -0.99
C GLU A 96 -0.78 -7.06 0.16
N HIS A 97 -2.07 -7.41 0.14
CA HIS A 97 -2.69 -8.29 1.14
C HIS A 97 -2.41 -9.78 0.93
N ASN A 98 -1.86 -10.18 -0.22
CA ASN A 98 -1.76 -11.59 -0.64
C ASN A 98 -0.32 -12.07 -0.85
N ILE A 99 0.66 -11.31 -0.38
CA ILE A 99 2.09 -11.63 -0.55
C ILE A 99 2.78 -11.90 0.78
N SER A 100 3.73 -12.84 0.75
CA SER A 100 4.61 -13.11 1.90
C SER A 100 5.68 -12.03 2.04
N ARG A 101 6.30 -11.95 3.22
CA ARG A 101 7.45 -11.06 3.46
C ARG A 101 8.62 -11.39 2.54
N ASP A 102 8.86 -12.66 2.28
CA ASP A 102 9.95 -13.10 1.40
C ASP A 102 9.71 -12.64 -0.05
N THR A 103 8.48 -12.78 -0.55
CA THR A 103 8.10 -12.27 -1.87
C THR A 103 8.25 -10.76 -1.94
N LEU A 104 7.78 -10.02 -0.91
CA LEU A 104 7.93 -8.58 -0.83
C LEU A 104 9.40 -8.15 -0.88
N ASN A 105 10.28 -8.83 -0.12
CA ASN A 105 11.71 -8.55 -0.11
C ASN A 105 12.35 -8.78 -1.49
N CYS A 106 11.97 -9.85 -2.20
CA CYS A 106 12.45 -10.10 -3.56
C CYS A 106 12.00 -9.02 -4.54
N ILE A 107 10.75 -8.56 -4.43
CA ILE A 107 10.24 -7.45 -5.24
C ILE A 107 11.02 -6.16 -4.94
N ASP A 108 11.30 -5.89 -3.67
CA ASP A 108 12.08 -4.70 -3.30
C ASP A 108 13.51 -4.75 -3.85
N ILE A 109 14.17 -5.90 -3.77
CA ILE A 109 15.48 -6.13 -4.39
C ILE A 109 15.42 -5.90 -5.90
N LEU A 110 14.36 -6.37 -6.58
CA LEU A 110 14.18 -6.17 -8.01
C LEU A 110 13.99 -4.67 -8.36
N ASN A 111 13.19 -3.96 -7.58
CA ASN A 111 13.04 -2.51 -7.74
C ASN A 111 14.40 -1.80 -7.61
N ASN A 112 15.15 -2.11 -6.56
CA ASN A 112 16.47 -1.53 -6.31
C ASN A 112 17.47 -1.92 -7.41
N PHE A 113 17.36 -3.11 -8.01
CA PHE A 113 18.16 -3.53 -9.15
C PHE A 113 17.89 -2.63 -10.37
N PHE A 114 16.64 -2.38 -10.72
CA PHE A 114 16.30 -1.51 -11.85
C PHE A 114 16.67 -0.05 -11.60
N GLU A 115 16.56 0.44 -10.37
CA GLU A 115 17.05 1.79 -10.01
C GLU A 115 18.58 1.89 -10.14
N ARG A 116 19.31 0.82 -9.81
CA ARG A 116 20.77 0.76 -9.92
C ARG A 116 21.26 0.61 -11.35
N TYR A 117 20.50 -0.08 -12.20
CA TYR A 117 20.84 -0.44 -13.58
C TYR A 117 19.72 -0.01 -14.55
N PRO A 118 19.54 1.30 -14.79
CA PRO A 118 18.45 1.81 -15.63
C PRO A 118 18.48 1.28 -17.08
N GLU A 119 19.67 0.95 -17.61
CA GLU A 119 19.82 0.35 -18.93
C GLU A 119 19.18 -1.05 -19.02
N MET A 120 19.06 -1.77 -17.90
CA MET A 120 18.37 -3.05 -17.85
C MET A 120 16.87 -2.87 -17.84
N LEU A 121 16.37 -1.80 -17.20
CA LEU A 121 14.96 -1.42 -17.28
C LEU A 121 14.59 -1.04 -18.72
N GLU A 122 15.40 -0.23 -19.39
CA GLU A 122 15.19 0.12 -20.81
C GLU A 122 15.09 -1.13 -21.69
N LYS A 123 16.03 -2.07 -21.54
CA LYS A 123 16.00 -3.35 -22.26
C LYS A 123 14.73 -4.16 -21.97
N PHE A 124 14.28 -4.18 -20.72
CA PHE A 124 13.04 -4.87 -20.35
C PHE A 124 11.82 -4.22 -21.02
N ILE A 125 11.73 -2.90 -21.00
CA ILE A 125 10.64 -2.15 -21.65
C ILE A 125 10.65 -2.35 -23.17
N ASP A 126 11.82 -2.33 -23.80
CA ASP A 126 11.97 -2.63 -25.22
C ASP A 126 11.48 -4.04 -25.58
N TYR A 127 11.85 -5.03 -24.76
CA TYR A 127 11.38 -6.41 -24.93
C TYR A 127 9.85 -6.51 -24.79
N LYS A 128 9.29 -5.90 -23.75
CA LYS A 128 7.84 -5.84 -23.50
C LYS A 128 7.09 -5.23 -24.70
N ASN A 129 7.59 -4.11 -25.23
CA ASN A 129 6.98 -3.40 -26.36
C ASN A 129 7.04 -4.20 -27.66
N LYS A 130 8.14 -4.93 -27.92
CA LYS A 130 8.25 -5.82 -29.08
C LYS A 130 7.24 -6.97 -28.99
N LYS A 131 7.16 -7.62 -27.84
CA LYS A 131 6.22 -8.72 -27.61
C LYS A 131 4.76 -8.30 -27.80
N LYS A 132 4.38 -7.14 -27.25
CA LYS A 132 3.01 -6.60 -27.42
C LYS A 132 2.64 -6.39 -28.90
N LYS A 133 3.59 -5.95 -29.73
CA LYS A 133 3.37 -5.78 -31.18
C LYS A 133 3.16 -7.12 -31.89
N GLU A 134 3.97 -8.13 -31.56
CA GLU A 134 3.86 -9.48 -32.13
C GLU A 134 2.47 -10.09 -31.84
N ASP A 135 1.98 -9.94 -30.61
CA ASP A 135 0.67 -10.44 -30.19
C ASP A 135 -0.51 -9.72 -30.88
N THR A 136 -0.35 -8.45 -31.30
CA THR A 136 -1.41 -7.69 -32.01
C THR A 136 -1.49 -8.02 -33.50
N THR A 137 -0.43 -8.59 -34.09
CA THR A 137 -0.37 -8.98 -35.52
C THR A 137 -0.98 -10.35 -35.84
N GLN A 138 -1.39 -11.14 -34.84
CA GLN A 138 -2.02 -12.45 -35.04
C GLN A 138 -3.57 -12.39 -35.15
N ASP A 139 -4.18 -11.21 -35.06
CA ASP A 139 -5.64 -11.01 -35.12
C ASP A 139 -6.16 -10.54 -36.51
N TYR A 140 -5.37 -10.70 -37.58
CA TYR A 140 -5.76 -10.44 -38.98
C TYR A 140 -5.39 -11.62 -39.89
#